data_AF-A0A1Q5T3M4-F1
#
_entry.id   AF-A0A1Q5T3M4-F1
#
_cell.length_a   1.000
_cell.length_b   1.000
_cell.length_c   1.000
_cell.angle_alpha   90.00
_cell.angle_beta   90.00
_cell.angle_gamma   90.00
#
_symmetry.space_group_name_H-M   'P 1'
#
loop_
_entity.id
_entity.type
_entity.pdbx_description
1 polymer ?
#
loop_
_entity_poly.entity_id
_entity_poly.type
_entity_poly.pdbx_seq_one_letter_code
_entity_poly.pdbx_strand_id
1 'polypeptide(L)'
;MDVIYPRCAGLDVHAETIVACALWEEDGHIQKDIQTFSTFSKGLGDLLEWLEEHGVTRVAMESTGVYWKPVFAFLEGYVDLTLANPQRIKNVPGRKTDVSDAEWIAKLLRHELVEKSFVPPADIRELRDFTRLRKKWVGQLTSEKNRIQKVLESSNVKIGSVLSDLFGVSGKDILARLLEKGYVDKDELDQCLRGRLKKKKQAVYDSLLGTLTEHELRLLRLLWKHVEELEQFIEEVDQHIDRLLEPYREEVELLMTMPGVKKQTAAVIIAEMGTDMSVFETPERAASWTGLSPGNHESAGKRKSTRTTKCCPAPTRHGCSLGHGRISWKRRRCHAPSMSPRCVYFVI
;
A
#
# COMPACT_ATOMS: atom_id res chain seq x y z
N MET A 1 -11.81 28.11 22.83
CA MET A 1 -11.18 27.60 21.59
C MET A 1 -11.61 28.53 20.49
N ASP A 2 -10.68 29.04 19.70
CA ASP A 2 -11.02 29.92 18.60
C ASP A 2 -11.75 29.12 17.51
N VAL A 3 -12.76 29.73 16.89
CA VAL A 3 -13.48 29.15 15.75
C VAL A 3 -12.69 29.49 14.50
N ILE A 4 -12.18 28.47 13.81
CA ILE A 4 -11.38 28.65 12.58
C ILE A 4 -12.27 28.54 11.36
N TYR A 5 -13.20 27.58 11.34
CA TYR A 5 -14.14 27.39 10.24
C TYR A 5 -15.57 27.67 10.71
N PRO A 6 -16.15 28.83 10.36
CA PRO A 6 -17.48 29.21 10.84
C PRO A 6 -18.59 28.32 10.27
N ARG A 7 -18.37 27.71 9.10
CA ARG A 7 -19.26 26.74 8.44
C ARG A 7 -18.47 25.50 8.01
N CYS A 8 -18.76 24.35 8.61
CA CYS A 8 -18.06 23.10 8.32
C CYS A 8 -18.98 21.90 8.52
N ALA A 9 -18.63 20.74 7.94
CA ALA A 9 -19.34 19.49 8.19
C ALA A 9 -18.41 18.33 8.55
N GLY A 10 -18.95 17.38 9.32
CA GLY A 10 -18.35 16.09 9.61
C GLY A 10 -19.19 14.98 9.00
N LEU A 11 -18.54 14.02 8.34
CA LEU A 11 -19.17 12.86 7.73
C LEU A 11 -18.68 11.59 8.43
N ASP A 12 -19.62 10.79 8.92
CA ASP A 12 -19.37 9.39 9.25
C ASP A 12 -19.86 8.51 8.09
N VAL A 13 -18.93 7.75 7.51
CA VAL A 13 -19.14 7.03 6.25
C VAL A 13 -19.13 5.52 6.50
N HIS A 14 -20.26 4.88 6.19
CA HIS A 14 -20.44 3.44 6.25
C HIS A 14 -20.64 2.86 4.85
N ALA A 15 -20.92 1.55 4.77
CA ALA A 15 -21.11 0.86 3.50
C ALA A 15 -22.34 1.37 2.72
N GLU A 16 -23.45 1.60 3.42
CA GLU A 16 -24.76 1.92 2.80
C GLU A 16 -25.19 3.37 3.04
N THR A 17 -24.70 3.99 4.11
CA THR A 17 -25.15 5.30 4.58
C THR A 17 -23.99 6.24 4.88
N ILE A 18 -24.27 7.53 4.77
CA ILE A 18 -23.40 8.63 5.18
C ILE A 18 -24.19 9.49 6.14
N VAL A 19 -23.73 9.60 7.39
CA VAL A 19 -24.32 10.53 8.36
C VAL A 19 -23.51 11.82 8.29
N ALA A 20 -24.16 12.91 7.89
CA ALA A 20 -23.55 14.22 7.78
C ALA A 20 -24.04 15.13 8.92
N CYS A 21 -23.12 15.88 9.52
CA CYS A 21 -23.45 16.93 10.48
C CYS A 21 -22.82 18.25 10.04
N ALA A 22 -23.65 19.24 9.70
CA ALA A 22 -23.23 20.59 9.37
C ALA A 22 -23.30 21.45 10.63
N LEU A 23 -22.28 22.27 10.85
CA LEU A 23 -22.19 23.24 11.94
C LEU A 23 -21.97 24.63 11.37
N TRP A 24 -22.78 25.60 11.80
CA TRP A 24 -22.59 27.01 11.48
C TRP A 24 -22.78 27.90 12.70
N GLU A 25 -22.36 29.15 12.60
CA GLU A 25 -22.62 30.18 13.61
C GLU A 25 -23.69 31.15 13.13
N GLU A 26 -24.66 31.41 13.99
CA GLU A 26 -25.71 32.40 13.78
C GLU A 26 -26.00 33.07 15.14
N ASP A 27 -25.93 34.40 15.20
CA ASP A 27 -26.11 35.21 16.42
C ASP A 27 -25.27 34.77 17.64
N GLY A 28 -24.04 34.29 17.40
CA GLY A 28 -23.13 33.83 18.46
C GLY A 28 -23.48 32.46 19.05
N HIS A 29 -24.48 31.77 18.47
CA HIS A 29 -24.85 30.41 18.83
C HIS A 29 -24.46 29.43 17.72
N ILE A 30 -23.99 28.25 18.13
CA ILE A 30 -23.69 27.16 17.21
C ILE A 30 -25.01 26.50 16.83
N GLN A 31 -25.34 26.57 15.56
CA GLN A 31 -26.43 25.82 14.95
C GLN A 31 -25.88 24.52 14.36
N LYS A 32 -26.75 23.51 14.26
CA LYS A 32 -26.41 22.24 13.64
C LYS A 32 -27.59 21.67 12.87
N ASP A 33 -27.28 21.03 11.75
CA ASP A 33 -28.21 20.17 11.03
C ASP A 33 -27.55 18.80 10.78
N ILE A 34 -28.35 17.74 10.84
CA ILE A 34 -27.88 16.36 10.72
C ILE A 34 -28.82 15.61 9.80
N GLN A 35 -28.26 15.05 8.73
CA GLN A 35 -29.00 14.26 7.76
C GLN A 35 -28.22 13.01 7.36
N THR A 36 -28.96 11.95 7.05
CA THR A 36 -28.41 10.68 6.57
C THR A 36 -28.69 10.54 5.07
N PHE A 37 -27.63 10.26 4.31
CA PHE A 37 -27.66 10.06 2.87
C PHE A 37 -27.31 8.62 2.50
N SER A 38 -27.72 8.18 1.32
CA SER A 38 -27.25 6.91 0.76
C SER A 38 -25.86 7.06 0.14
N THR A 39 -25.08 5.96 0.08
CA THR A 39 -23.79 5.94 -0.62
C THR A 39 -23.90 5.82 -2.15
N PHE A 40 -25.11 5.75 -2.71
CA PHE A 40 -25.33 5.73 -4.16
C PHE A 40 -25.11 7.11 -4.79
N SER A 41 -24.79 7.18 -6.08
CA SER A 41 -24.49 8.43 -6.79
C SER A 41 -25.55 9.51 -6.63
N LYS A 42 -26.84 9.12 -6.60
CA LYS A 42 -27.92 10.07 -6.30
C LYS A 42 -27.82 10.63 -4.89
N GLY A 43 -27.60 9.78 -3.89
CA GLY A 43 -27.43 10.22 -2.49
C GLY A 43 -26.18 11.06 -2.27
N LEU A 44 -25.12 10.85 -3.05
CA LEU A 44 -23.94 11.73 -3.06
C LEU A 44 -24.26 13.10 -3.66
N GLY A 45 -25.12 13.15 -4.69
CA GLY A 45 -25.68 14.39 -5.22
C GLY A 45 -26.54 15.12 -4.20
N ASP A 46 -27.48 14.41 -3.56
CA ASP A 46 -28.34 14.96 -2.50
C ASP A 46 -27.49 15.50 -1.32
N LEU A 47 -26.39 14.81 -0.97
CA LEU A 47 -25.43 15.26 0.04
C LEU A 47 -24.72 16.55 -0.38
N LEU A 48 -24.28 16.66 -1.63
CA LEU A 48 -23.62 17.86 -2.13
C LEU A 48 -24.56 19.06 -2.14
N GLU A 49 -25.79 18.89 -2.64
CA GLU A 49 -26.83 19.93 -2.61
C GLU A 49 -27.08 20.41 -1.18
N TRP A 50 -27.22 19.48 -0.23
CA TRP A 50 -27.40 19.82 1.18
C TRP A 50 -26.19 20.57 1.79
N LEU A 51 -24.96 20.21 1.40
CA LEU A 51 -23.75 20.95 1.83
C LEU A 51 -23.72 22.37 1.27
N GLU A 52 -24.15 22.55 0.01
CA GLU A 52 -24.22 23.86 -0.65
C GLU A 52 -25.31 24.75 -0.03
N GLU A 53 -26.49 24.20 0.26
CA GLU A 53 -27.59 24.90 0.96
C GLU A 53 -27.13 25.46 2.32
N HIS A 54 -26.33 24.70 3.05
CA HIS A 54 -25.74 25.13 4.32
C HIS A 54 -24.50 26.03 4.16
N GLY A 55 -24.03 26.26 2.93
CA GLY A 55 -22.81 27.00 2.62
C GLY A 55 -21.57 26.41 3.29
N VAL A 56 -21.48 25.09 3.39
CA VAL A 56 -20.34 24.38 3.96
C VAL A 56 -19.17 24.42 2.99
N THR A 57 -18.04 24.94 3.43
CA THR A 57 -16.82 25.05 2.60
C THR A 57 -15.76 23.99 2.94
N ARG A 58 -15.87 23.38 4.13
CA ARG A 58 -14.89 22.47 4.71
C ARG A 58 -15.59 21.23 5.24
N VAL A 59 -15.13 20.06 4.83
CA VAL A 59 -15.71 18.77 5.22
C VAL A 59 -14.62 17.84 5.73
N ALA A 60 -14.88 17.19 6.86
CA ALA A 60 -14.01 16.13 7.38
C ALA A 60 -14.74 14.80 7.38
N MET A 61 -14.02 13.71 7.08
CA MET A 61 -14.55 12.35 7.15
C MET A 61 -13.53 11.39 7.74
N GLU A 62 -13.98 10.33 8.42
CA GLU A 62 -13.09 9.31 8.96
C GLU A 62 -12.61 8.33 7.87
N SER A 63 -11.33 7.93 7.92
CA SER A 63 -10.78 6.93 6.98
C SER A 63 -11.19 5.49 7.34
N THR A 64 -12.47 5.17 7.31
CA THR A 64 -12.97 3.82 7.61
C THR A 64 -13.00 2.94 6.35
N GLY A 65 -12.07 1.98 6.28
CA GLY A 65 -12.00 1.03 5.18
C GLY A 65 -11.83 1.69 3.80
N VAL A 66 -12.61 1.23 2.82
CA VAL A 66 -12.62 1.79 1.45
C VAL A 66 -13.79 2.76 1.21
N TYR A 67 -14.74 2.86 2.13
CA TYR A 67 -16.02 3.55 1.91
C TYR A 67 -15.87 5.06 1.75
N TRP A 68 -14.86 5.66 2.38
CA TRP A 68 -14.55 7.08 2.20
C TRP A 68 -14.08 7.42 0.78
N LYS A 69 -13.46 6.47 0.03
CA LYS A 69 -12.89 6.74 -1.30
C LYS A 69 -13.91 7.32 -2.29
N PRO A 70 -15.09 6.69 -2.52
CA PRO A 70 -16.09 7.24 -3.45
C PRO A 70 -16.66 8.58 -2.99
N VAL A 71 -16.91 8.76 -1.69
CA VAL A 71 -17.40 10.04 -1.13
C VAL A 71 -16.38 11.15 -1.34
N PHE A 72 -15.11 10.88 -1.03
CA PHE A 72 -14.03 11.83 -1.22
C PHE A 72 -13.87 12.20 -2.70
N ALA A 73 -13.83 11.21 -3.60
CA ALA A 73 -13.69 11.46 -5.03
C ALA A 73 -14.86 12.23 -5.64
N PHE A 74 -16.09 12.05 -5.13
CA PHE A 74 -17.27 12.78 -5.60
C PHE A 74 -17.27 14.25 -5.15
N LEU A 75 -16.87 14.50 -3.89
CA LEU A 75 -16.85 15.86 -3.31
C LEU A 75 -15.56 16.64 -3.65
N GLU A 76 -14.54 15.96 -4.18
CA GLU A 76 -13.28 16.57 -4.59
C GLU A 76 -13.49 17.63 -5.68
N GLY A 77 -13.09 18.87 -5.40
CA GLY A 77 -13.29 20.01 -6.29
C GLY A 77 -14.47 20.91 -5.92
N TYR A 78 -15.39 20.45 -5.06
CA TYR A 78 -16.53 21.25 -4.57
C TYR A 78 -16.28 21.84 -3.18
N VAL A 79 -15.65 21.06 -2.29
CA VAL A 79 -15.35 21.46 -0.89
C VAL A 79 -13.92 21.11 -0.50
N ASP A 80 -13.33 21.79 0.48
CA ASP A 80 -12.02 21.38 1.02
C ASP A 80 -12.20 20.19 1.99
N LEU A 81 -11.63 19.06 1.58
CA LEU A 81 -11.77 17.77 2.25
C LEU A 81 -10.60 17.50 3.20
N THR A 82 -10.95 17.05 4.41
CA THR A 82 -10.00 16.57 5.43
C THR A 82 -10.29 15.12 5.76
N LEU A 83 -9.42 14.22 5.32
CA LEU A 83 -9.52 12.81 5.72
C LEU A 83 -8.86 12.64 7.10
N ALA A 84 -9.66 12.30 8.10
CA ALA A 84 -9.20 12.16 9.46
C ALA A 84 -8.68 10.75 9.76
N ASN A 85 -7.62 10.66 10.57
CA ASN A 85 -7.07 9.38 11.00
C ASN A 85 -7.86 8.79 12.19
N PRO A 86 -8.48 7.60 12.03
CA PRO A 86 -9.23 6.89 13.08
C PRO A 86 -8.47 6.72 14.40
N GLN A 87 -7.15 6.53 14.33
CA GLN A 87 -6.31 6.29 15.51
C GLN A 87 -6.08 7.57 16.33
N ARG A 88 -6.23 8.75 15.71
CA ARG A 88 -6.01 10.06 16.33
C ARG A 88 -7.32 10.70 16.79
N ILE A 89 -8.43 10.42 16.11
CA ILE A 89 -9.77 10.73 16.63
C ILE A 89 -10.10 9.69 17.71
N LYS A 90 -9.79 10.00 18.97
CA LYS A 90 -10.31 9.23 20.08
C LYS A 90 -11.72 9.73 20.41
N ASN A 91 -12.72 8.89 20.20
CA ASN A 91 -14.08 9.20 20.64
C ASN A 91 -14.13 9.23 22.17
N VAL A 92 -14.98 10.09 22.72
CA VAL A 92 -15.21 10.14 24.17
C VAL A 92 -15.86 8.80 24.60
N PRO A 93 -15.31 8.07 25.59
CA PRO A 93 -15.86 6.78 25.99
C PRO A 93 -17.32 6.88 26.45
N GLY A 94 -18.18 5.96 25.96
CA GLY A 94 -19.48 5.66 26.58
C GLY A 94 -20.75 5.95 25.75
N ARG A 95 -20.67 6.66 24.61
CA ARG A 95 -21.83 6.93 23.72
C ARG A 95 -21.43 7.07 22.24
N LYS A 96 -21.10 5.94 21.60
CA LYS A 96 -20.78 5.91 20.16
C LYS A 96 -22.05 5.65 19.35
N THR A 97 -22.48 6.63 18.57
CA THR A 97 -23.53 6.51 17.54
C THR A 97 -23.04 7.22 16.29
N ASP A 98 -23.45 6.78 15.10
CA ASP A 98 -23.00 7.38 13.82
C ASP A 98 -23.26 8.90 13.77
N VAL A 99 -24.37 9.34 14.39
CA VAL A 99 -24.70 10.76 14.59
C VAL A 99 -23.73 11.48 15.52
N SER A 100 -23.36 10.88 16.66
CA SER A 100 -22.43 11.50 17.60
C SER A 100 -21.00 11.54 17.04
N ASP A 101 -20.64 10.58 16.19
CA ASP A 101 -19.37 10.53 15.50
C ASP A 101 -19.28 11.61 14.40
N ALA A 102 -20.31 11.77 13.56
CA ALA A 102 -20.36 12.85 12.57
C ALA A 102 -20.30 14.25 13.22
N GLU A 103 -21.05 14.46 14.31
CA GLU A 103 -21.00 15.71 15.08
C GLU A 103 -19.63 15.95 15.72
N TRP A 104 -18.99 14.89 16.22
CA TRP A 104 -17.65 14.97 16.80
C TRP A 104 -16.60 15.36 15.76
N ILE A 105 -16.65 14.76 14.57
CA ILE A 105 -15.77 15.09 13.45
C ILE A 105 -15.94 16.56 13.05
N ALA A 106 -17.19 17.05 12.95
CA ALA A 106 -17.49 18.44 12.62
C ALA A 106 -16.92 19.41 13.66
N LYS A 107 -17.06 19.11 14.96
CA LYS A 107 -16.52 19.92 16.06
C LYS A 107 -15.00 19.97 16.04
N LEU A 108 -14.35 18.83 15.81
CA LEU A 108 -12.89 18.79 15.71
C LEU A 108 -12.41 19.61 14.50
N LEU A 109 -13.09 19.49 13.36
CA LEU A 109 -12.76 20.26 12.17
C LEU A 109 -12.89 21.76 12.43
N ARG A 110 -14.00 22.22 13.04
CA ARG A 110 -14.29 23.63 13.36
C ARG A 110 -13.14 24.34 14.09
N HIS A 111 -12.43 23.61 14.95
CA HIS A 111 -11.32 24.10 15.75
C HIS A 111 -9.93 23.68 15.23
N GLU A 112 -9.85 23.12 14.01
CA GLU A 112 -8.61 22.62 13.38
C GLU A 112 -7.86 21.58 14.24
N LEU A 113 -8.63 20.79 15.00
CA LEU A 113 -8.11 19.71 15.84
C LEU A 113 -8.01 18.37 15.07
N VAL A 114 -8.42 18.35 13.80
CA VAL A 114 -8.25 17.21 12.89
C VAL A 114 -7.02 17.44 12.02
N GLU A 115 -6.02 16.58 12.19
CA GLU A 115 -4.88 16.55 11.27
C GLU A 115 -5.27 15.87 9.96
N LYS A 116 -5.03 16.58 8.85
CA LYS A 116 -5.32 16.10 7.49
C LYS A 116 -4.42 14.91 7.15
N SER A 117 -5.01 13.76 6.91
CA SER A 117 -4.30 12.62 6.32
C SER A 117 -3.98 12.93 4.87
N PHE A 118 -2.76 12.64 4.45
CA PHE A 118 -2.35 12.81 3.06
C PHE A 118 -3.15 11.88 2.13
N VAL A 119 -3.93 12.48 1.23
CA VAL A 119 -4.59 11.82 0.11
C VAL A 119 -3.90 12.31 -1.16
N PRO A 120 -3.26 11.42 -1.94
CA PRO A 120 -2.60 11.84 -3.16
C PRO A 120 -3.58 12.29 -4.25
N PRO A 121 -3.08 13.04 -5.25
CA PRO A 121 -3.77 13.28 -6.50
C PRO A 121 -4.28 12.00 -7.18
N ALA A 122 -5.25 12.13 -8.08
CA ALA A 122 -5.96 11.02 -8.71
C ALA A 122 -5.03 10.03 -9.46
N ASP A 123 -4.08 10.55 -10.21
CA ASP A 123 -3.08 9.77 -10.95
C ASP A 123 -2.13 8.98 -10.03
N ILE A 124 -1.68 9.59 -8.92
CA ILE A 124 -0.87 8.89 -7.91
C ILE A 124 -1.72 7.83 -7.16
N ARG A 125 -3.02 8.10 -6.94
CA ARG A 125 -3.94 7.09 -6.38
C ARG A 125 -4.12 5.90 -7.31
N GLU A 126 -4.21 6.12 -8.62
CA GLU A 126 -4.26 5.06 -9.62
C GLU A 126 -2.98 4.21 -9.60
N LEU A 127 -1.81 4.86 -9.65
CA LEU A 127 -0.51 4.20 -9.53
C LEU A 127 -0.40 3.38 -8.22
N ARG A 128 -0.93 3.91 -7.12
CA ARG A 128 -1.00 3.20 -5.82
C ARG A 128 -1.85 1.95 -5.87
N ASP A 129 -3.02 2.01 -6.49
CA ASP A 129 -3.88 0.84 -6.57
C ASP A 129 -3.21 -0.27 -7.40
N PHE A 130 -2.53 0.06 -8.52
CA PHE A 130 -1.78 -0.91 -9.32
C PHE A 130 -0.52 -1.46 -8.64
N THR A 131 0.29 -0.63 -8.01
CA THR A 131 1.49 -1.10 -7.27
C THR A 131 1.11 -2.01 -6.09
N ARG A 132 -0.02 -1.75 -5.42
CA ARG A 132 -0.56 -2.64 -4.37
C ARG A 132 -1.12 -3.93 -4.93
N LEU A 133 -1.83 -3.88 -6.07
CA LEU A 133 -2.34 -5.06 -6.76
C LEU A 133 -1.19 -5.99 -7.17
N ARG A 134 -0.17 -5.43 -7.81
CA ARG A 134 1.07 -6.14 -8.17
C ARG A 134 1.68 -6.84 -6.96
N LYS A 135 1.86 -6.13 -5.84
CA LYS A 135 2.40 -6.71 -4.60
C LYS A 135 1.59 -7.91 -4.12
N LYS A 136 0.25 -7.82 -4.20
CA LYS A 136 -0.65 -8.90 -3.83
C LYS A 136 -0.47 -10.12 -4.74
N TRP A 137 -0.43 -9.92 -6.05
CA TRP A 137 -0.21 -11.00 -7.03
C TRP A 137 1.16 -11.65 -6.92
N VAL A 138 2.23 -10.89 -6.70
CA VAL A 138 3.56 -11.46 -6.42
C VAL A 138 3.54 -12.32 -5.15
N GLY A 139 2.81 -11.89 -4.11
CA GLY A 139 2.59 -12.69 -2.91
C GLY A 139 1.83 -13.99 -3.17
N GLN A 140 0.78 -13.93 -4.00
CA GLN A 140 0.02 -15.10 -4.44
C GLN A 140 0.88 -16.05 -5.27
N LEU A 141 1.63 -15.54 -6.25
CA LEU A 141 2.58 -16.30 -7.06
C LEU A 141 3.57 -17.08 -6.18
N THR A 142 4.13 -16.40 -5.16
CA THR A 142 5.03 -17.03 -4.18
C THR A 142 4.31 -18.13 -3.40
N SER A 143 3.06 -17.90 -2.99
CA SER A 143 2.25 -18.90 -2.29
C SER A 143 1.97 -20.13 -3.16
N GLU A 144 1.62 -19.95 -4.45
CA GLU A 144 1.39 -21.08 -5.37
C GLU A 144 2.67 -21.86 -5.65
N LYS A 145 3.80 -21.17 -5.85
CA LYS A 145 5.13 -21.79 -5.98
C LYS A 145 5.47 -22.63 -4.74
N ASN A 146 5.22 -22.12 -3.55
CA ASN A 146 5.42 -22.88 -2.30
C ASN A 146 4.47 -24.08 -2.18
N ARG A 147 3.23 -24.00 -2.69
CA ARG A 147 2.31 -25.14 -2.72
C ARG A 147 2.79 -26.24 -3.65
N ILE A 148 3.29 -25.89 -4.84
CA ILE A 148 3.90 -26.85 -5.78
C ILE A 148 5.05 -27.58 -5.09
N GLN A 149 5.96 -26.86 -4.44
CA GLN A 149 7.06 -27.47 -3.69
C GLN A 149 6.56 -28.43 -2.61
N LYS A 150 5.53 -28.05 -1.85
CA LYS A 150 4.96 -28.93 -0.82
C LYS A 150 4.36 -30.21 -1.39
N VAL A 151 3.67 -30.14 -2.53
CA VAL A 151 3.12 -31.33 -3.19
C VAL A 151 4.23 -32.26 -3.65
N LEU A 152 5.28 -31.72 -4.30
CA LEU A 152 6.44 -32.52 -4.71
C LEU A 152 7.13 -33.17 -3.50
N GLU A 153 7.31 -32.40 -2.42
CA GLU A 153 7.95 -32.88 -1.20
C GLU A 153 7.16 -34.02 -0.53
N SER A 154 5.82 -33.94 -0.53
CA SER A 154 4.94 -35.00 -0.01
C SER A 154 4.94 -36.26 -0.88
N SER A 155 5.16 -36.12 -2.19
CA SER A 155 5.26 -37.23 -3.15
C SER A 155 6.68 -37.82 -3.22
N ASN A 156 7.55 -37.50 -2.27
CA ASN A 156 8.97 -37.89 -2.23
C ASN A 156 9.80 -37.43 -3.44
N VAL A 157 9.39 -36.36 -4.12
CA VAL A 157 10.17 -35.68 -5.17
C VAL A 157 10.98 -34.55 -4.53
N LYS A 158 12.20 -34.85 -4.09
CA LYS A 158 13.06 -33.98 -3.26
C LYS A 158 13.87 -32.96 -4.05
N ILE A 159 13.35 -32.50 -5.18
CA ILE A 159 14.07 -31.65 -6.13
C ILE A 159 14.53 -30.30 -5.53
N GLY A 160 13.78 -29.77 -4.55
CA GLY A 160 14.13 -28.55 -3.83
C GLY A 160 15.40 -28.65 -2.96
N SER A 161 15.87 -29.87 -2.67
CA SER A 161 17.15 -30.09 -1.96
C SER A 161 18.37 -29.96 -2.87
N VAL A 162 18.18 -30.10 -4.19
CA VAL A 162 19.26 -30.11 -5.19
C VAL A 162 19.30 -28.81 -5.98
N LEU A 163 18.11 -28.29 -6.36
CA LEU A 163 17.95 -27.03 -7.06
C LEU A 163 17.83 -25.86 -6.08
N SER A 164 18.65 -24.84 -6.27
CA SER A 164 18.51 -23.56 -5.54
C SER A 164 17.26 -22.80 -5.96
N ASP A 165 16.81 -22.99 -7.20
CA ASP A 165 15.60 -22.39 -7.75
C ASP A 165 14.88 -23.41 -8.65
N LEU A 166 13.74 -23.92 -8.18
CA LEU A 166 12.89 -24.85 -8.92
C LEU A 166 12.16 -24.17 -10.07
N PHE A 167 11.94 -22.85 -10.01
CA PHE A 167 11.17 -22.10 -11.01
C PHE A 167 12.06 -21.36 -12.02
N GLY A 168 13.38 -21.60 -11.97
CA GLY A 168 14.32 -21.17 -13.01
C GLY A 168 14.26 -22.08 -14.23
N VAL A 169 14.97 -21.71 -15.31
CA VAL A 169 14.85 -22.36 -16.64
C VAL A 169 14.92 -23.88 -16.59
N SER A 170 15.99 -24.45 -16.02
CA SER A 170 16.12 -25.92 -15.90
C SER A 170 15.05 -26.56 -15.02
N GLY A 171 14.61 -25.88 -13.96
CA GLY A 171 13.58 -26.40 -13.07
C GLY A 171 12.19 -26.39 -13.71
N LYS A 172 11.85 -25.33 -14.47
CA LYS A 172 10.63 -25.26 -15.27
C LYS A 172 10.58 -26.38 -16.33
N ASP A 173 11.68 -26.65 -17.01
CA ASP A 173 11.75 -27.74 -18.00
C ASP A 173 11.53 -29.11 -17.34
N ILE A 174 12.15 -29.37 -16.18
CA ILE A 174 11.93 -30.60 -15.42
C ILE A 174 10.47 -30.71 -14.95
N LEU A 175 9.90 -29.62 -14.42
CA LEU A 175 8.50 -29.59 -14.00
C LEU A 175 7.57 -29.85 -15.17
N ALA A 176 7.83 -29.29 -16.35
CA ALA A 176 7.03 -29.54 -17.54
C ALA A 176 6.99 -31.04 -17.89
N ARG A 177 8.15 -31.71 -17.85
CA ARG A 177 8.23 -33.17 -18.07
C ARG A 177 7.50 -33.98 -17.00
N LEU A 178 7.66 -33.61 -15.73
CA LEU A 178 6.92 -34.23 -14.62
C LEU A 178 5.41 -34.06 -14.78
N LEU A 179 4.94 -32.87 -15.16
CA LEU A 179 3.51 -32.59 -15.35
C LEU A 179 2.92 -33.33 -16.56
N GLU A 180 3.72 -33.53 -17.60
CA GLU A 180 3.34 -34.25 -18.82
C GLU A 180 3.23 -35.76 -18.55
N LYS A 181 4.28 -36.38 -17.99
CA LYS A 181 4.41 -37.85 -17.91
C LYS A 181 4.30 -38.45 -16.52
N GLY A 182 4.49 -37.65 -15.46
CA GLY A 182 4.62 -38.14 -14.09
C GLY A 182 6.03 -38.57 -13.68
N TYR A 183 6.97 -38.66 -14.62
CA TYR A 183 8.37 -39.01 -14.38
C TYR A 183 9.27 -38.29 -15.40
N VAL A 184 10.59 -38.36 -15.19
CA VAL A 184 11.60 -37.80 -16.12
C VAL A 184 12.67 -38.85 -16.37
N ASP A 185 12.85 -39.22 -17.64
CA ASP A 185 13.88 -40.18 -18.05
C ASP A 185 15.29 -39.56 -17.99
N LYS A 186 16.32 -40.39 -17.88
CA LYS A 186 17.73 -39.95 -17.81
C LYS A 186 18.17 -39.14 -19.03
N ASP A 187 17.66 -39.49 -20.21
CA ASP A 187 18.02 -38.83 -21.48
C ASP A 187 17.31 -37.48 -21.60
N GLU A 188 16.04 -37.40 -21.21
CA GLU A 188 15.27 -36.15 -21.17
C GLU A 188 15.84 -35.17 -20.13
N LEU A 189 16.28 -35.71 -18.99
CA LEU A 189 16.91 -34.90 -17.95
C LEU A 189 18.18 -34.20 -18.49
N ASP A 190 18.97 -34.84 -19.36
CA ASP A 190 20.18 -34.22 -19.92
C ASP A 190 19.87 -32.96 -20.74
N GLN A 191 18.72 -32.97 -21.43
CA GLN A 191 18.23 -31.86 -22.24
C GLN A 191 17.74 -30.69 -21.36
N CYS A 192 17.22 -30.99 -20.16
CA CYS A 192 16.71 -29.99 -19.23
C CYS A 192 17.83 -29.27 -18.45
N LEU A 193 18.95 -29.96 -18.16
CA LEU A 193 20.01 -29.46 -17.29
C LEU A 193 20.94 -28.47 -18.00
N ARG A 194 21.11 -27.27 -17.43
CA ARG A 194 22.01 -26.22 -17.96
C ARG A 194 23.14 -25.89 -16.98
N GLY A 195 24.29 -25.50 -17.54
CA GLY A 195 25.43 -24.99 -16.77
C GLY A 195 25.92 -25.92 -15.65
N ARG A 196 26.03 -25.40 -14.42
CA ARG A 196 26.56 -26.12 -13.25
C ARG A 196 25.70 -27.33 -12.85
N LEU A 197 24.43 -27.37 -13.23
CA LEU A 197 23.53 -28.46 -12.90
C LEU A 197 23.86 -29.76 -13.63
N LYS A 198 24.51 -29.68 -14.80
CA LYS A 198 25.01 -30.88 -15.50
C LYS A 198 25.96 -31.70 -14.63
N LYS A 199 26.74 -31.05 -13.77
CA LYS A 199 27.65 -31.73 -12.82
C LYS A 199 26.90 -32.46 -11.71
N LYS A 200 25.66 -32.07 -11.42
CA LYS A 200 24.80 -32.67 -10.39
C LYS A 200 23.74 -33.60 -10.99
N LYS A 201 23.88 -34.03 -12.26
CA LYS A 201 22.87 -34.82 -12.98
C LYS A 201 22.34 -36.00 -12.18
N GLN A 202 23.23 -36.80 -11.60
CA GLN A 202 22.84 -37.97 -10.82
C GLN A 202 22.00 -37.59 -9.60
N ALA A 203 22.44 -36.60 -8.82
CA ALA A 203 21.68 -36.11 -7.67
C ALA A 203 20.30 -35.55 -8.06
N VAL A 204 20.20 -34.87 -9.21
CA VAL A 204 18.90 -34.40 -9.72
C VAL A 204 18.02 -35.59 -10.08
N TYR A 205 18.54 -36.57 -10.82
CA TYR A 205 17.80 -37.78 -11.16
C TYR A 205 17.31 -38.52 -9.92
N ASP A 206 18.20 -38.73 -8.93
CA ASP A 206 17.86 -39.41 -7.68
C ASP A 206 16.77 -38.67 -6.89
N SER A 207 16.78 -37.33 -6.93
CA SER A 207 15.74 -36.50 -6.30
C SER A 207 14.37 -36.58 -6.96
N LEU A 208 14.30 -37.10 -8.20
CA LEU A 208 13.07 -37.28 -8.97
C LEU A 208 12.44 -38.66 -8.79
N LEU A 209 13.11 -39.60 -8.10
CA LEU A 209 12.62 -40.96 -7.84
C LEU A 209 11.55 -41.00 -6.74
N GLY A 210 10.49 -40.21 -6.93
CA GLY A 210 9.32 -40.13 -6.06
C GLY A 210 8.12 -40.90 -6.62
N THR A 211 7.04 -40.95 -5.84
CA THR A 211 5.77 -41.56 -6.22
C THR A 211 4.76 -40.46 -6.49
N LEU A 212 4.67 -40.01 -7.75
CA LEU A 212 3.61 -39.09 -8.18
C LEU A 212 2.39 -39.89 -8.63
N THR A 213 1.33 -39.82 -7.84
CA THR A 213 0.02 -40.36 -8.20
C THR A 213 -0.72 -39.42 -9.16
N GLU A 214 -1.73 -39.93 -9.86
CA GLU A 214 -2.61 -39.10 -10.70
C GLU A 214 -3.28 -37.96 -9.93
N HIS A 215 -3.56 -38.16 -8.64
CA HIS A 215 -4.09 -37.11 -7.78
C HIS A 215 -3.09 -35.95 -7.64
N GLU A 216 -1.84 -36.24 -7.28
CA GLU A 216 -0.81 -35.23 -7.09
C GLU A 216 -0.46 -34.53 -8.40
N LEU A 217 -0.41 -35.27 -9.52
CA LEU A 217 -0.24 -34.69 -10.85
C LEU A 217 -1.37 -33.73 -11.20
N ARG A 218 -2.62 -34.07 -10.89
CA ARG A 218 -3.76 -33.17 -11.11
C ARG A 218 -3.64 -31.90 -10.28
N LEU A 219 -3.23 -32.00 -9.00
CA LEU A 219 -2.97 -30.83 -8.16
C LEU A 219 -1.87 -29.95 -8.74
N LEU A 220 -0.73 -30.54 -9.11
CA LEU A 220 0.41 -29.83 -9.68
C LEU A 220 0.04 -29.11 -10.98
N ARG A 221 -0.74 -29.74 -11.87
CA ARG A 221 -1.22 -29.12 -13.12
C ARG A 221 -2.09 -27.89 -12.87
N LEU A 222 -3.02 -27.97 -11.90
CA LEU A 222 -3.87 -26.83 -11.53
C LEU A 222 -3.06 -25.67 -10.94
N LEU A 223 -2.13 -25.98 -10.04
CA LEU A 223 -1.26 -24.97 -9.43
C LEU A 223 -0.33 -24.33 -10.47
N TRP A 224 0.22 -25.13 -11.39
CA TRP A 224 1.09 -24.66 -12.45
C TRP A 224 0.37 -23.70 -13.39
N LYS A 225 -0.86 -24.06 -13.82
CA LYS A 225 -1.68 -23.18 -14.65
C LYS A 225 -1.92 -21.82 -13.98
N HIS A 226 -2.24 -21.81 -12.68
CA HIS A 226 -2.44 -20.56 -11.95
C HIS A 226 -1.14 -19.75 -11.79
N VAL A 227 0.02 -20.42 -11.65
CA VAL A 227 1.32 -19.75 -11.68
C VAL A 227 1.55 -19.04 -13.01
N GLU A 228 1.26 -19.69 -14.14
CA GLU A 228 1.39 -19.10 -15.47
C GLU A 228 0.46 -17.89 -15.67
N GLU A 229 -0.81 -18.01 -15.25
CA GLU A 229 -1.77 -16.90 -15.29
C GLU A 229 -1.33 -15.72 -14.41
N LEU A 230 -0.84 -15.98 -13.20
CA LEU A 230 -0.31 -14.93 -12.31
C LEU A 230 0.93 -14.25 -12.89
N GLU A 231 1.85 -15.00 -13.53
CA GLU A 231 3.02 -14.43 -14.20
C GLU A 231 2.59 -13.47 -15.33
N GLN A 232 1.58 -13.84 -16.12
CA GLN A 232 1.01 -12.96 -17.17
C GLN A 232 0.35 -11.71 -16.60
N PHE A 233 -0.48 -11.84 -15.57
CA PHE A 233 -1.13 -10.69 -14.92
C PHE A 233 -0.12 -9.72 -14.29
N ILE A 234 0.95 -10.23 -13.69
CA ILE A 234 2.01 -9.39 -13.14
C ILE A 234 2.72 -8.61 -14.25
N GLU A 235 3.00 -9.24 -15.40
CA GLU A 235 3.60 -8.57 -16.55
C GLU A 235 2.69 -7.46 -17.11
N GLU A 236 1.39 -7.73 -17.24
CA GLU A 236 0.42 -6.74 -17.70
C GLU A 236 0.35 -5.52 -16.78
N VAL A 237 0.29 -5.75 -15.46
CA VAL A 237 0.31 -4.67 -14.47
C VAL A 237 1.64 -3.95 -14.44
N ASP A 238 2.77 -4.64 -14.65
CA ASP A 238 4.07 -4.00 -14.78
C ASP A 238 4.12 -3.03 -15.97
N GLN A 239 3.61 -3.44 -17.13
CA GLN A 239 3.50 -2.56 -18.29
C GLN A 239 2.56 -1.38 -18.03
N HIS A 240 1.49 -1.58 -17.27
CA HIS A 240 0.57 -0.50 -16.91
C HIS A 240 1.20 0.50 -15.93
N ILE A 241 1.89 0.02 -14.89
CA ILE A 241 2.66 0.85 -13.97
C ILE A 241 3.69 1.68 -14.73
N ASP A 242 4.37 1.07 -15.70
CA ASP A 242 5.37 1.76 -16.52
C ASP A 242 4.76 2.93 -17.31
N ARG A 243 3.54 2.79 -17.82
CA ARG A 243 2.81 3.88 -18.49
C ARG A 243 2.45 5.01 -17.52
N LEU A 244 1.97 4.68 -16.32
CA LEU A 244 1.61 5.66 -15.29
C LEU A 244 2.82 6.42 -14.74
N LEU A 245 4.02 5.84 -14.82
CA LEU A 245 5.27 6.47 -14.38
C LEU A 245 5.90 7.38 -15.43
N GLU A 246 5.42 7.38 -16.68
CA GLU A 246 6.01 8.18 -17.74
C GLU A 246 6.05 9.69 -17.42
N PRO A 247 5.01 10.31 -16.81
CA PRO A 247 5.08 11.70 -16.37
C PRO A 247 6.09 11.95 -15.23
N TYR A 248 6.50 10.90 -14.53
CA TYR A 248 7.35 10.94 -13.33
C TYR A 248 8.75 10.37 -13.57
N ARG A 249 9.18 10.34 -14.83
CA ARG A 249 10.44 9.69 -15.24
C ARG A 249 11.65 10.29 -14.54
N GLU A 250 11.71 11.62 -14.41
CA GLU A 250 12.84 12.30 -13.77
C GLU A 250 12.96 11.91 -12.29
N GLU A 251 11.84 11.84 -11.57
CA GLU A 251 11.78 11.44 -10.17
C GLU A 251 12.17 9.96 -10.00
N VAL A 252 11.76 9.09 -10.93
CA VAL A 252 12.17 7.67 -10.92
C VAL A 252 13.68 7.54 -11.08
N GLU A 253 14.27 8.25 -12.04
CA GLU A 253 15.73 8.24 -12.27
C GLU A 253 16.49 8.77 -11.04
N LEU A 254 16.02 9.87 -10.45
CA LEU A 254 16.59 10.41 -9.21
C LEU A 254 16.52 9.39 -8.06
N LEU A 255 15.37 8.74 -7.85
CA LEU A 255 15.21 7.71 -6.82
C LEU A 255 16.14 6.51 -7.07
N MET A 256 16.35 6.11 -8.33
CA MET A 256 17.23 5.01 -8.69
C MET A 256 18.72 5.29 -8.48
N THR A 257 19.12 6.56 -8.28
CA THR A 257 20.49 6.89 -7.83
C THR A 257 20.77 6.40 -6.40
N MET A 258 19.72 6.14 -5.61
CA MET A 258 19.85 5.65 -4.24
C MET A 258 20.25 4.15 -4.22
N PRO A 259 21.30 3.76 -3.48
CA PRO A 259 21.70 2.37 -3.36
C PRO A 259 20.55 1.47 -2.88
N GLY A 260 20.21 0.45 -3.68
CA GLY A 260 19.16 -0.52 -3.36
C GLY A 260 17.75 -0.13 -3.84
N VAL A 261 17.56 1.08 -4.40
CA VAL A 261 16.30 1.49 -5.02
C VAL A 261 16.33 1.13 -6.49
N LYS A 262 15.40 0.26 -6.90
CA LYS A 262 15.16 -0.09 -8.31
C LYS A 262 13.84 0.52 -8.76
N LYS A 263 13.57 0.52 -10.08
CA LYS A 263 12.32 1.03 -10.70
C LYS A 263 11.05 0.66 -9.91
N GLN A 264 10.92 -0.62 -9.54
CA GLN A 264 9.77 -1.11 -8.78
C GLN A 264 9.66 -0.51 -7.37
N THR A 265 10.78 -0.30 -6.69
CA THR A 265 10.81 0.37 -5.39
C THR A 265 10.52 1.86 -5.53
N ALA A 266 11.07 2.51 -6.57
CA ALA A 266 10.79 3.91 -6.88
C ALA A 266 9.30 4.13 -7.17
N ALA A 267 8.68 3.25 -7.97
CA ALA A 267 7.25 3.25 -8.26
C ALA A 267 6.41 3.22 -6.98
N VAL A 268 6.75 2.34 -6.03
CA VAL A 268 6.06 2.25 -4.74
C VAL A 268 6.26 3.51 -3.89
N ILE A 269 7.44 4.12 -3.92
CA ILE A 269 7.71 5.37 -3.18
C ILE A 269 6.82 6.48 -3.74
N ILE A 270 6.82 6.70 -5.06
CA ILE A 270 6.00 7.71 -5.72
C ILE A 270 4.51 7.44 -5.47
N ALA A 271 4.07 6.19 -5.58
CA ALA A 271 2.68 5.81 -5.34
C ALA A 271 2.19 6.11 -3.91
N GLU A 272 3.04 5.92 -2.91
CA GLU A 272 2.67 6.07 -1.50
C GLU A 272 2.90 7.49 -0.97
N MET A 273 3.89 8.23 -1.49
CA MET A 273 4.27 9.55 -0.98
C MET A 273 3.97 10.70 -1.95
N GLY A 274 3.72 10.40 -3.23
CA GLY A 274 3.70 11.41 -4.28
C GLY A 274 5.09 11.96 -4.60
N THR A 275 5.15 12.97 -5.47
CA THR A 275 6.39 13.66 -5.84
C THR A 275 6.57 14.99 -5.10
N ASP A 276 5.48 15.63 -4.67
CA ASP A 276 5.53 16.85 -3.88
C ASP A 276 5.76 16.53 -2.39
N MET A 277 6.98 16.79 -1.91
CA MET A 277 7.35 16.59 -0.50
C MET A 277 6.87 17.73 0.42
N SER A 278 6.38 18.86 -0.13
CA SER A 278 5.89 19.99 0.67
C SER A 278 4.70 19.61 1.54
N VAL A 279 3.92 18.60 1.12
CA VAL A 279 2.77 18.05 1.84
C VAL A 279 3.13 17.47 3.22
N PHE A 280 4.39 17.15 3.48
CA PHE A 280 4.85 16.64 4.76
C PHE A 280 5.47 17.72 5.65
N GLU A 281 5.69 18.94 5.14
CA GLU A 281 6.40 20.07 5.77
C GLU A 281 7.88 19.81 6.14
N THR A 282 8.17 18.69 6.80
CA THR A 282 9.51 18.30 7.23
C THR A 282 9.83 16.83 6.92
N PRO A 283 11.12 16.49 6.72
CA PRO A 283 11.54 15.11 6.52
C PRO A 283 11.18 14.17 7.67
N GLU A 284 11.17 14.66 8.91
CA GLU A 284 10.81 13.87 10.10
C GLU A 284 9.34 13.48 10.08
N ARG A 285 8.46 14.36 9.59
CA ARG A 285 7.04 14.06 9.38
C ARG A 285 6.84 13.05 8.26
N ALA A 286 7.60 13.14 7.17
CA ALA A 286 7.61 12.11 6.12
C ALA A 286 8.09 10.73 6.64
N ALA A 287 9.14 10.71 7.47
CA ALA A 287 9.64 9.48 8.12
C ALA A 287 8.64 8.91 9.15
N SER A 288 7.93 9.78 9.86
CA SER A 288 6.85 9.40 10.77
C SER A 288 5.67 8.80 10.01
N TRP A 289 5.28 9.42 8.89
CA TRP A 289 4.23 8.91 8.01
C TRP A 289 4.56 7.50 7.55
N THR A 290 5.75 7.30 6.99
CA THR A 290 6.21 5.99 6.47
C THR A 290 6.37 4.92 7.56
N GLY A 291 6.17 5.28 8.83
CA GLY A 291 6.22 4.38 9.97
C GLY A 291 7.63 3.88 10.26
N LEU A 292 8.66 4.64 9.83
CA LEU A 292 10.07 4.41 10.11
C LEU A 292 10.49 5.04 11.45
N SER A 293 9.75 6.06 11.91
CA SER A 293 9.98 6.65 13.22
C SER A 293 9.47 5.73 14.35
N PRO A 294 10.29 5.46 15.38
CA PRO A 294 9.85 4.72 16.56
C PRO A 294 8.78 5.52 17.32
N GLY A 295 7.76 4.83 17.85
CA GLY A 295 6.71 5.47 18.65
C GLY A 295 7.27 6.04 19.96
N ASN A 296 6.84 7.25 20.34
CA ASN A 296 7.20 7.84 21.62
C ASN A 296 6.13 7.49 22.67
N HIS A 297 6.29 6.35 23.34
CA HIS A 297 5.41 5.91 24.42
C HIS A 297 6.10 6.08 25.77
N GLU A 298 6.06 7.28 26.32
CA GLU A 298 6.59 7.58 27.64
C GLU A 298 5.44 7.83 28.62
N SER A 299 5.38 7.02 29.68
CA SER A 299 4.41 7.21 30.77
C SER A 299 5.15 7.14 32.11
N ALA A 300 5.01 8.16 32.94
CA ALA A 300 5.65 8.24 34.26
C ALA A 300 7.17 7.95 34.24
N GLY A 301 7.90 8.57 33.29
CA GLY A 301 9.36 8.45 33.17
C GLY A 301 9.88 7.10 32.67
N LYS A 302 8.99 6.17 32.26
CA LYS A 302 9.38 4.89 31.67
C LYS A 302 9.02 4.85 30.20
N ARG A 303 10.04 4.68 29.34
CA ARG A 303 9.88 4.41 27.90
C ARG A 303 9.34 3.00 27.69
N LYS A 304 8.15 2.88 27.10
CA LYS A 304 7.57 1.62 26.60
C LYS A 304 8.01 1.39 25.14
N SER A 305 7.82 0.15 24.67
CA SER A 305 8.21 -0.39 23.34
C SER A 305 8.47 0.66 22.25
N THR A 306 9.72 0.74 21.78
CA THR A 306 10.22 1.58 20.67
C THR A 306 10.03 0.94 19.28
N ARG A 307 9.12 -0.02 19.14
CA ARG A 307 8.81 -0.63 17.83
C ARG A 307 8.24 0.45 16.92
N THR A 308 8.67 0.43 15.66
CA THR A 308 8.10 1.24 14.58
C THR A 308 6.57 1.14 14.60
N THR A 309 5.88 2.28 14.46
CA THR A 309 4.42 2.40 14.61
C THR A 309 3.65 1.83 13.41
N LYS A 310 2.49 1.20 13.66
CA LYS A 310 1.57 0.67 12.61
C LYS A 310 0.74 1.79 11.94
N CYS A 311 1.34 2.95 11.65
CA CYS A 311 0.62 4.04 11.01
C CYS A 311 0.61 3.95 9.47
N CYS A 312 1.40 3.03 8.89
CA CYS A 312 1.66 2.96 7.46
C CYS A 312 1.19 1.62 6.84
N PRO A 313 0.64 1.60 5.61
CA PRO A 313 0.45 0.37 4.86
C PRO A 313 1.79 -0.35 4.66
N ALA A 314 1.79 -1.68 4.79
CA ALA A 314 3.01 -2.50 4.74
C ALA A 314 3.95 -2.33 3.50
N PRO A 315 3.54 -1.86 2.30
CA PRO A 315 4.44 -1.66 1.15
C PRO A 315 5.55 -0.63 1.39
N THR A 316 5.21 0.56 1.91
CA THR A 316 6.15 1.67 2.10
C THR A 316 7.24 1.31 3.11
N ARG A 317 6.85 0.57 4.15
CA ARG A 317 7.77 0.10 5.19
C ARG A 317 8.84 -0.86 4.65
N HIS A 318 8.46 -1.77 3.76
CA HIS A 318 9.38 -2.74 3.16
C HIS A 318 10.26 -2.09 2.08
N GLY A 319 9.70 -1.19 1.27
CA GLY A 319 10.48 -0.42 0.28
C GLY A 319 11.58 0.42 0.94
N CYS A 320 11.28 1.08 2.06
CA CYS A 320 12.27 1.83 2.83
C CYS A 320 13.23 0.94 3.65
N SER A 321 12.81 -0.24 4.13
CA SER A 321 13.68 -1.14 4.91
C SER A 321 14.62 -2.00 4.06
N LEU A 322 14.26 -2.29 2.80
CA LEU A 322 15.07 -3.09 1.88
C LEU A 322 16.30 -2.33 1.33
N GLY A 323 16.34 -1.00 1.50
CA GLY A 323 17.57 -0.21 1.41
C GLY A 323 18.43 -0.42 2.66
N HIS A 324 19.08 -1.58 2.80
CA HIS A 324 20.05 -1.85 3.88
C HIS A 324 21.41 -1.14 3.66
N GLY A 325 21.36 0.14 3.31
CA GLY A 325 22.39 1.12 3.67
C GLY A 325 21.74 2.05 4.70
N ARG A 326 22.36 2.27 5.86
CA ARG A 326 21.82 3.17 6.89
C ARG A 326 21.46 4.53 6.27
N ILE A 327 20.19 4.76 5.97
CA ILE A 327 19.67 6.11 5.68
C ILE A 327 19.67 6.82 7.02
N SER A 328 20.77 7.52 7.30
CA SER A 328 21.00 8.31 8.50
C SER A 328 20.55 9.73 8.18
N TRP A 329 19.32 10.10 8.53
CA TRP A 329 18.87 11.49 8.48
C TRP A 329 19.66 12.33 9.50
N LYS A 330 20.87 12.78 9.17
CA LYS A 330 21.70 13.65 10.01
C LYS A 330 21.84 15.01 9.36
N ARG A 331 21.31 16.05 10.04
CA ARG A 331 21.67 17.44 9.77
C ARG A 331 23.18 17.62 9.92
N ARG A 332 23.92 17.80 8.82
CA ARG A 332 25.23 18.46 8.86
C ARG A 332 25.03 19.95 8.58
N ARG A 333 25.47 20.81 9.51
CA ARG A 333 25.70 22.23 9.22
C ARG A 333 26.91 22.30 8.29
N CYS A 334 26.69 22.67 7.04
CA CYS A 334 27.77 23.09 6.16
C CYS A 334 27.84 24.62 6.17
N HIS A 335 28.94 25.15 6.70
CA HIS A 335 29.36 26.54 6.48
C HIS A 335 30.07 26.60 5.12
N ALA A 336 29.48 27.30 4.13
CA ALA A 336 30.18 28.03 3.07
C ALA A 336 29.18 28.86 2.22
N PRO A 337 29.61 29.99 1.64
CA PRO A 337 28.73 31.08 1.24
C PRO A 337 28.28 31.03 -0.23
N SER A 338 27.11 31.62 -0.48
CA SER A 338 26.54 32.04 -1.76
C SER A 338 26.28 30.96 -2.83
N MET A 339 25.07 30.38 -2.85
CA MET A 339 24.30 30.03 -4.07
C MET A 339 22.79 29.88 -3.74
N SER A 340 21.94 30.12 -4.74
CA SER A 340 20.48 30.42 -4.69
C SER A 340 19.53 29.35 -4.10
N PRO A 341 18.33 29.73 -3.61
CA PRO A 341 17.48 28.89 -2.73
C PRO A 341 16.46 27.98 -3.46
N ARG A 342 16.90 27.11 -4.37
CA ARG A 342 16.01 26.12 -5.04
C ARG A 342 16.63 24.72 -5.22
N CYS A 343 17.16 24.13 -4.16
CA CYS A 343 17.42 22.69 -4.10
C CYS A 343 17.24 22.19 -2.67
N VAL A 344 16.22 21.37 -2.41
CA VAL A 344 16.16 20.54 -1.19
C VAL A 344 17.06 19.34 -1.46
N TYR A 345 18.32 19.41 -1.00
CA TYR A 345 19.26 18.31 -1.12
C TYR A 345 18.89 17.18 -0.15
N PHE A 346 18.65 15.99 -0.70
CA PHE A 346 18.77 14.74 0.06
C PHE A 346 20.25 14.46 0.29
N VAL A 347 20.70 14.51 1.54
CA VAL A 347 22.09 14.21 1.92
C VAL A 347 22.12 13.03 2.88
N ILE A 348 23.01 12.08 2.56
CA ILE A 348 23.26 10.76 3.17
C ILE A 348 23.50 10.80 4.69
#